data_AF-A0ABD0P497-F1
#
_entry.id   AF-A0ABD0P497-F1
#
_cell.length_a   1.000
_cell.length_b   1.000
_cell.length_c   1.000
_cell.angle_alpha   90.00
_cell.angle_beta   90.00
_cell.angle_gamma   90.00
#
_symmetry.space_group_name_H-M   'P 1'
#
loop_
_entity.id
_entity.type
_entity.pdbx_description
1 polymer ?
#
loop_
_entity_poly.entity_id
_entity_poly.type
_entity_poly.pdbx_seq_one_letter_code
_entity_poly.pdbx_strand_id
1 'polypeptide(L)'
;DPHGWTAVHHASFKGHLMLIKFLLQTGQVEVNSQDFFNCTPLHRSCSGGNPETADFLLQKGASHSARSCSGQTPLHLAAASGHLGTARVLLQHLASPNPQDFHKWTPLHWAIFGGWGDVAELLLDNGADVEGGKGVGMSPLQLAVLVGNEAGVRLLLHRGADANMRGPNGRTAMHLCACSGDKK
;
A
#
# COMPACT_ATOMS: atom_id res chain seq x y z
N ASP A 1 15.37 17.77 -6.90
CA ASP A 1 16.66 17.06 -6.83
C ASP A 1 16.74 16.06 -8.00
N PRO A 2 17.70 15.11 -8.10
CA PRO A 2 17.75 14.13 -9.20
C PRO A 2 16.51 13.24 -9.34
N HIS A 3 15.69 13.13 -8.29
CA HIS A 3 14.45 12.33 -8.26
C HIS A 3 13.20 13.21 -8.51
N GLY A 4 13.38 14.49 -8.81
CA GLY A 4 12.29 15.45 -8.96
C GLY A 4 11.64 15.86 -7.64
N TRP A 5 12.23 15.51 -6.49
CA TRP A 5 11.67 15.91 -5.21
C TRP A 5 11.86 17.41 -5.01
N THR A 6 10.75 18.05 -4.68
CA THR A 6 10.70 19.42 -4.17
C THR A 6 10.79 19.40 -2.63
N ALA A 7 10.91 20.58 -2.02
CA ALA A 7 10.98 20.70 -0.56
C ALA A 7 9.78 20.03 0.14
N VAL A 8 8.58 20.08 -0.45
CA VAL A 8 7.39 19.46 0.13
C VAL A 8 7.46 17.92 0.12
N HIS A 9 8.13 17.32 -0.87
CA HIS A 9 8.28 15.85 -0.94
C HIS A 9 9.22 15.36 0.17
N HIS A 10 10.37 16.03 0.33
CA HIS A 10 11.31 15.76 1.43
C HIS A 10 10.65 15.95 2.79
N ALA A 11 9.96 17.08 2.99
CA ALA A 11 9.26 17.38 4.23
C ALA A 11 8.16 16.35 4.52
N SER A 12 7.43 15.90 3.51
CA SER A 12 6.36 14.90 3.65
C SER A 12 6.90 13.53 4.04
N PHE A 13 8.00 13.09 3.43
CA PHE A 13 8.65 11.84 3.79
C PHE A 13 9.22 11.86 5.22
N LYS A 14 9.74 13.00 5.68
CA LYS A 14 10.31 13.18 7.02
C LYS A 14 9.30 13.60 8.10
N GLY A 15 8.04 13.82 7.75
CA GLY A 15 6.99 14.24 8.70
C GLY A 15 7.12 15.68 9.21
N HIS A 16 7.79 16.57 8.48
CA HIS A 16 8.00 17.96 8.89
C HIS A 16 6.75 18.82 8.64
N LEU A 17 5.68 18.57 9.41
CA LEU A 17 4.37 19.17 9.22
C LEU A 17 4.39 20.71 9.18
N MET A 18 5.18 21.35 10.04
CA MET A 18 5.26 22.82 10.07
C MET A 18 5.86 23.40 8.78
N LEU A 19 6.85 22.72 8.21
CA LEU A 19 7.43 23.12 6.93
C LEU A 19 6.43 22.92 5.79
N ILE A 20 5.66 21.82 5.80
CA ILE A 20 4.62 21.58 4.79
C ILE A 20 3.52 22.65 4.87
N LYS A 21 3.07 23.00 6.08
CA LYS A 21 2.11 24.08 6.30
C LYS A 21 2.61 25.40 5.73
N PHE A 22 3.85 25.76 6.01
CA PHE A 22 4.48 26.96 5.47
C PHE A 22 4.56 26.93 3.94
N LEU A 23 5.04 25.83 3.36
CA LEU A 23 5.20 25.68 1.90
C LEU A 23 3.87 25.72 1.13
N LEU A 24 2.79 25.16 1.68
CA LEU A 24 1.46 25.23 1.05
C LEU A 24 0.82 26.62 1.20
N GLN A 25 1.13 27.35 2.27
CA GLN A 25 0.62 28.71 2.47
C GLN A 25 1.24 29.73 1.52
N THR A 26 2.48 29.52 1.05
CA THR A 26 3.12 30.43 0.09
C THR A 26 2.49 30.38 -1.30
N GLY A 27 1.67 29.37 -1.59
CA GLY A 27 1.03 29.18 -2.90
C GLY A 27 1.99 28.77 -4.02
N GLN A 28 3.27 28.55 -3.71
CA GLN A 28 4.29 28.17 -4.70
C GLN A 28 4.28 26.67 -5.01
N VAL A 29 3.60 25.88 -4.18
CA VAL A 29 3.60 24.42 -4.25
C VAL A 29 2.16 23.91 -4.20
N GLU A 30 1.77 23.22 -5.26
CA GLU A 30 0.48 22.53 -5.33
C GLU A 30 0.47 21.28 -4.43
N VAL A 31 -0.64 21.04 -3.73
CA VAL A 31 -0.80 19.90 -2.81
C VAL A 31 -0.61 18.54 -3.50
N ASN A 32 -0.94 18.48 -4.80
CA ASN A 32 -0.84 17.29 -5.65
C ASN A 32 0.36 17.34 -6.62
N SER A 33 1.37 18.20 -6.38
CA SER A 33 2.58 18.24 -7.20
C SER A 33 3.21 16.85 -7.30
N GLN A 34 3.70 16.47 -8.48
CA GLN A 34 4.29 15.15 -8.71
C GLN A 34 5.81 15.24 -8.84
N ASP A 35 6.53 14.27 -8.28
CA ASP A 35 7.94 14.04 -8.59
C ASP A 35 8.12 13.20 -9.88
N PHE A 36 9.36 12.82 -10.21
CA PHE A 36 9.64 12.07 -11.45
C PHE A 36 9.08 10.64 -11.47
N PHE A 37 8.58 10.14 -10.33
CA PHE A 37 7.90 8.85 -10.23
C PHE A 37 6.37 9.01 -10.18
N ASN A 38 5.86 10.20 -10.51
CA ASN A 38 4.46 10.59 -10.34
C ASN A 38 3.97 10.48 -8.89
N CYS A 39 4.88 10.44 -7.92
CA CYS A 39 4.51 10.41 -6.51
C CYS A 39 4.20 11.83 -6.04
N THR A 40 3.08 11.98 -5.34
CA THR A 40 2.66 13.22 -4.69
C THR A 40 3.25 13.35 -3.27
N PRO A 41 3.18 14.53 -2.62
CA PRO A 41 3.49 14.67 -1.20
C PRO A 41 2.80 13.61 -0.32
N LEU A 42 1.54 13.28 -0.63
CA LEU A 42 0.78 12.27 0.12
C LEU A 42 1.43 10.88 -0.02
N HIS A 43 1.86 10.47 -1.22
CA HIS A 43 2.62 9.21 -1.41
C HIS A 43 3.85 9.17 -0.51
N ARG A 44 4.63 10.26 -0.48
CA ARG A 44 5.86 10.35 0.31
C ARG A 44 5.58 10.33 1.82
N SER A 45 4.53 10.99 2.29
CA SER A 45 4.10 10.91 3.70
C SER A 45 3.67 9.50 4.12
N CYS A 46 2.98 8.79 3.22
CA CYS A 46 2.54 7.42 3.46
C CYS A 46 3.71 6.44 3.48
N SER A 47 4.67 6.62 2.56
CA SER A 47 5.91 5.83 2.51
C SER A 47 6.83 6.07 3.71
N GLY A 48 6.81 7.28 4.28
CA GLY A 48 7.62 7.67 5.45
C GLY A 48 6.94 7.48 6.81
N GLY A 49 5.67 7.05 6.82
CA GLY A 49 4.97 6.69 8.07
C GLY A 49 4.49 7.87 8.91
N ASN A 50 4.13 9.00 8.29
CA ASN A 50 3.75 10.22 8.99
C ASN A 50 2.22 10.47 8.93
N PRO A 51 1.41 9.93 9.88
CA PRO A 51 -0.04 10.01 9.82
C PRO A 51 -0.58 11.43 9.94
N GLU A 52 0.01 12.28 10.79
CA GLU A 52 -0.41 13.68 10.95
C GLU A 52 -0.16 14.49 9.67
N THR A 53 0.92 14.15 8.97
CA THR A 53 1.23 14.77 7.68
C THR A 53 0.26 14.31 6.61
N ALA A 54 -0.03 13.01 6.55
CA ALA A 54 -1.00 12.46 5.61
C ALA A 54 -2.40 13.05 5.82
N ASP A 55 -2.86 13.13 7.08
CA ASP A 55 -4.15 13.71 7.45
C ASP A 55 -4.25 15.18 7.04
N PHE A 56 -3.21 15.97 7.34
CA PHE A 56 -3.17 17.37 6.93
C PHE A 56 -3.20 17.53 5.41
N LEU A 57 -2.45 16.72 4.65
CA LEU A 57 -2.44 16.78 3.20
C LEU A 57 -3.83 16.42 2.62
N LEU A 58 -4.50 15.40 3.17
CA LEU A 58 -5.86 15.02 2.78
C LEU A 58 -6.87 16.14 3.04
N GLN A 59 -6.80 16.79 4.21
CA GLN A 59 -7.61 17.97 4.54
C GLN A 59 -7.36 19.15 3.60
N LYS A 60 -6.19 19.23 2.97
CA LYS A 60 -5.83 20.22 1.95
C LYS A 60 -6.16 19.79 0.52
N GLY A 61 -6.88 18.69 0.33
CA GLY A 61 -7.32 18.23 -1.00
C GLY A 61 -6.29 17.37 -1.72
N ALA A 62 -5.33 16.77 -1.01
CA ALA A 62 -4.48 15.73 -1.59
C ALA A 62 -5.34 14.54 -2.06
N SER A 63 -5.08 14.04 -3.27
CA SER A 63 -5.81 12.90 -3.80
C SER A 63 -5.28 11.59 -3.21
N HIS A 64 -6.11 10.90 -2.44
CA HIS A 64 -5.85 9.54 -1.94
C HIS A 64 -5.90 8.47 -3.05
N SER A 65 -6.37 8.82 -4.26
CA SER A 65 -6.45 7.93 -5.42
C SER A 65 -5.41 8.23 -6.49
N ALA A 66 -4.52 9.21 -6.27
CA ALA A 66 -3.40 9.50 -7.16
C ALA A 66 -2.54 8.24 -7.36
N ARG A 67 -1.94 8.11 -8.55
CA ARG A 67 -1.17 6.93 -8.95
C ARG A 67 0.26 7.31 -9.33
N SER A 68 1.22 6.60 -8.79
CA SER A 68 2.63 6.67 -9.19
C SER A 68 2.85 6.07 -10.59
N CYS A 69 4.09 6.11 -11.09
CA CYS A 69 4.50 5.49 -12.35
C CYS A 69 4.36 3.95 -12.36
N SER A 70 4.23 3.30 -11.20
CA SER A 70 3.94 1.86 -11.06
C SER A 70 2.43 1.59 -10.86
N GLY A 71 1.60 2.63 -10.87
CA GLY A 71 0.18 2.53 -10.58
C GLY A 71 -0.13 2.40 -9.08
N GLN A 72 0.85 2.58 -8.20
CA GLN A 72 0.61 2.50 -6.76
C GLN A 72 -0.10 3.76 -6.27
N THR A 73 -1.08 3.57 -5.39
CA THR A 73 -1.73 4.66 -4.63
C THR A 73 -0.99 4.93 -3.32
N PRO A 74 -1.25 6.03 -2.59
CA PRO A 74 -0.67 6.26 -1.27
C PRO A 74 -0.89 5.09 -0.29
N LEU A 75 -2.04 4.41 -0.39
CA LEU A 75 -2.35 3.24 0.45
C LEU A 75 -1.46 2.03 0.15
N HIS A 76 -1.03 1.84 -1.11
CA HIS A 76 -0.04 0.80 -1.44
C HIS A 76 1.28 1.07 -0.72
N LEU A 77 1.74 2.32 -0.69
CA LEU A 77 3.02 2.68 -0.06
C LEU A 77 2.95 2.58 1.47
N ALA A 78 1.84 3.00 2.08
CA ALA A 78 1.62 2.80 3.51
C ALA A 78 1.63 1.29 3.87
N ALA A 79 0.97 0.46 3.05
CA ALA A 79 0.92 -0.98 3.25
C ALA A 79 2.28 -1.67 3.02
N ALA A 80 3.01 -1.29 1.97
CA ALA A 80 4.33 -1.84 1.68
C ALA A 80 5.36 -1.52 2.78
N SER A 81 5.28 -0.32 3.37
CA SER A 81 6.16 0.11 4.47
C SER A 81 5.69 -0.31 5.88
N GLY A 82 4.52 -0.95 6.01
CA GLY A 82 4.01 -1.41 7.32
C GLY A 82 3.52 -0.29 8.24
N HIS A 83 3.14 0.86 7.69
CA HIS A 83 2.76 2.02 8.49
C HIS A 83 1.27 2.01 8.82
N LEU A 84 0.90 1.35 9.91
CA LEU A 84 -0.49 1.20 10.36
C LEU A 84 -1.22 2.53 10.55
N GLY A 85 -0.56 3.52 11.15
CA GLY A 85 -1.15 4.83 11.41
C GLY A 85 -1.53 5.58 10.13
N THR A 86 -0.64 5.59 9.14
CA THR A 86 -0.90 6.26 7.85
C THR A 86 -1.96 5.51 7.03
N ALA A 87 -1.93 4.18 7.03
CA ALA A 87 -2.95 3.36 6.39
C ALA A 87 -4.35 3.65 6.99
N ARG A 88 -4.43 3.76 8.32
CA ARG A 88 -5.68 4.10 9.02
C ARG A 88 -6.22 5.47 8.62
N VAL A 89 -5.36 6.49 8.57
CA VAL A 89 -5.73 7.84 8.14
C VAL A 89 -6.29 7.83 6.71
N LEU A 90 -5.65 7.13 5.78
CA LEU A 90 -6.14 7.02 4.40
C LEU A 90 -7.53 6.39 4.33
N LEU A 91 -7.75 5.30 5.06
CA LEU A 91 -9.05 4.60 5.09
C LEU A 91 -10.14 5.46 5.74
N GLN A 92 -9.82 6.23 6.77
CA GLN A 92 -10.75 7.21 7.38
C GLN A 92 -11.17 8.31 6.39
N HIS A 93 -10.27 8.69 5.48
CA HIS A 93 -10.57 9.61 4.37
C HIS A 93 -11.13 8.89 3.13
N LEU A 94 -11.78 7.74 3.33
CA LEU A 94 -12.50 6.98 2.30
C LEU A 94 -11.63 6.50 1.12
N ALA A 95 -10.32 6.33 1.34
CA ALA A 95 -9.48 5.67 0.34
C ALA A 95 -9.97 4.24 0.09
N SER A 96 -10.10 3.86 -1.18
CA SER A 96 -10.43 2.47 -1.52
C SER A 96 -9.33 1.52 -1.02
N PRO A 97 -9.68 0.40 -0.37
CA PRO A 97 -8.73 -0.63 0.05
C PRO A 97 -8.33 -1.57 -1.09
N ASN A 98 -9.04 -1.53 -2.24
CA ASN A 98 -8.88 -2.45 -3.36
C ASN A 98 -8.30 -1.87 -4.68
N PRO A 99 -7.53 -0.77 -4.70
CA PRO A 99 -6.89 -0.34 -5.93
C PRO A 99 -5.85 -1.38 -6.34
N GLN A 100 -5.80 -1.72 -7.62
CA GLN A 100 -4.74 -2.55 -8.18
C GLN A 100 -3.66 -1.66 -8.78
N ASP A 101 -2.38 -1.98 -8.56
CA ASP A 101 -1.24 -1.41 -9.28
C ASP A 101 -1.06 -2.08 -10.67
N PHE A 102 0.03 -1.78 -11.38
CA PHE A 102 0.28 -2.36 -12.70
C PHE A 102 0.62 -3.86 -12.68
N HIS A 103 1.00 -4.41 -11.51
CA HIS A 103 1.18 -5.85 -11.29
C HIS A 103 -0.12 -6.54 -10.86
N LYS A 104 -1.25 -5.83 -10.84
CA LYS A 104 -2.53 -6.28 -10.29
C LYS A 104 -2.49 -6.54 -8.78
N TRP A 105 -1.49 -6.01 -8.08
CA TRP A 105 -1.40 -6.13 -6.63
C TRP A 105 -2.21 -5.02 -5.98
N THR A 106 -2.88 -5.38 -4.89
CA THR A 106 -3.62 -4.48 -4.00
C THR A 106 -2.76 -4.10 -2.79
N PRO A 107 -3.13 -3.09 -1.99
CA PRO A 107 -2.48 -2.82 -0.72
C PRO A 107 -2.34 -4.05 0.19
N LEU A 108 -3.33 -4.97 0.17
CA LEU A 108 -3.26 -6.22 0.94
C LEU A 108 -2.10 -7.12 0.50
N HIS A 109 -1.82 -7.22 -0.81
CA HIS A 109 -0.66 -7.97 -1.29
C HIS A 109 0.65 -7.41 -0.75
N TRP A 110 0.80 -6.08 -0.76
CA TRP A 110 2.00 -5.41 -0.26
C TRP A 110 2.16 -5.57 1.26
N ALA A 111 1.07 -5.50 2.03
CA ALA A 111 1.09 -5.77 3.47
C ALA A 111 1.54 -7.21 3.77
N ILE A 112 0.99 -8.19 3.02
CA ILE A 112 1.33 -9.61 3.17
C ILE A 112 2.77 -9.89 2.75
N PHE A 113 3.23 -9.30 1.64
CA PHE A 113 4.62 -9.42 1.16
C PHE A 113 5.62 -8.89 2.20
N GLY A 114 5.30 -7.75 2.83
CA GLY A 114 6.14 -7.13 3.87
C GLY A 114 6.03 -7.78 5.25
N GLY A 115 5.10 -8.71 5.47
CA GLY A 115 4.89 -9.33 6.79
C GLY A 115 4.08 -8.48 7.77
N TRP A 116 3.41 -7.43 7.30
CA TRP A 116 2.69 -6.44 8.11
C TRP A 116 1.27 -6.92 8.45
N GLY A 117 1.18 -7.87 9.39
CA GLY A 117 -0.08 -8.53 9.75
C GLY A 117 -1.15 -7.57 10.31
N ASP A 118 -0.74 -6.55 11.07
CA ASP A 118 -1.60 -5.50 11.61
C ASP A 118 -2.19 -4.61 10.51
N VAL A 119 -1.39 -4.25 9.50
CA VAL A 119 -1.86 -3.49 8.33
C VAL A 119 -2.78 -4.36 7.46
N ALA A 120 -2.45 -5.64 7.27
CA ALA A 120 -3.30 -6.59 6.55
C ALA A 120 -4.67 -6.76 7.23
N GLU A 121 -4.68 -6.89 8.56
CA GLU A 121 -5.91 -6.94 9.37
C GLU A 121 -6.73 -5.65 9.21
N LEU A 122 -6.10 -4.48 9.35
CA LEU A 122 -6.77 -3.20 9.15
C LEU A 122 -7.40 -3.07 7.76
N LEU A 123 -6.70 -3.50 6.71
CA LEU A 123 -7.20 -3.46 5.34
C LEU A 123 -8.43 -4.36 5.18
N LEU A 124 -8.38 -5.59 5.70
CA LEU A 124 -9.50 -6.55 5.65
C LEU A 124 -10.71 -6.03 6.45
N ASP A 125 -10.49 -5.42 7.61
CA ASP A 125 -11.56 -4.82 8.42
C ASP A 125 -12.26 -3.65 7.70
N ASN A 126 -11.56 -2.99 6.77
CA ASN A 126 -12.10 -1.89 5.96
C ASN A 126 -12.57 -2.34 4.57
N GLY A 127 -12.77 -3.65 4.36
CA GLY A 127 -13.35 -4.18 3.12
C GLY A 127 -12.35 -4.43 2.00
N ALA A 128 -11.08 -4.66 2.32
CA ALA A 128 -10.15 -5.24 1.35
C ALA A 128 -10.65 -6.63 0.92
N ASP A 129 -10.58 -6.89 -0.38
CA ASP A 129 -10.89 -8.18 -0.97
C ASP A 129 -9.80 -9.18 -0.54
N VAL A 130 -10.22 -10.22 0.18
CA VAL A 130 -9.32 -11.28 0.68
C VAL A 130 -8.61 -12.01 -0.45
N GLU A 131 -9.21 -12.04 -1.65
CA GLU A 131 -8.62 -12.64 -2.85
C GLU A 131 -7.76 -11.66 -3.66
N GLY A 132 -7.71 -10.40 -3.26
CA GLY A 132 -6.83 -9.41 -3.88
C GLY A 132 -7.37 -8.79 -5.18
N GLY A 133 -8.68 -8.84 -5.39
CA GLY A 133 -9.36 -8.21 -6.51
C GLY A 133 -9.66 -9.15 -7.68
N LYS A 134 -10.54 -8.70 -8.58
CA LYS A 134 -10.94 -9.47 -9.76
C LYS A 134 -9.85 -9.44 -10.83
N GLY A 135 -9.20 -10.56 -11.10
CA GLY A 135 -8.22 -10.69 -12.19
C GLY A 135 -7.38 -11.97 -12.12
N VAL A 136 -6.57 -12.20 -13.16
CA VAL A 136 -5.68 -13.38 -13.27
C VAL A 136 -4.37 -13.22 -12.46
N GLY A 137 -4.44 -12.52 -11.33
CA GLY A 137 -3.29 -12.26 -10.46
C GLY A 137 -2.99 -13.42 -9.51
N MET A 138 -1.82 -13.37 -8.86
CA MET A 138 -1.57 -14.20 -7.68
C MET A 138 -2.45 -13.70 -6.54
N SER A 139 -3.12 -14.57 -5.80
CA SER A 139 -3.91 -14.14 -4.63
C SER A 139 -3.01 -13.79 -3.44
N PRO A 140 -3.47 -12.97 -2.46
CA PRO A 140 -2.73 -12.69 -1.24
C PRO A 140 -2.32 -13.96 -0.50
N LEU A 141 -3.15 -15.02 -0.51
CA LEU A 141 -2.84 -16.28 0.15
C LEU A 141 -1.69 -17.03 -0.55
N GLN A 142 -1.71 -17.07 -1.88
CA GLN A 142 -0.62 -17.64 -2.67
C GLN A 142 0.70 -16.89 -2.43
N LEU A 143 0.63 -15.56 -2.32
CA LEU A 143 1.78 -14.70 -2.01
C LEU A 143 2.30 -14.97 -0.59
N ALA A 144 1.42 -15.05 0.41
CA ALA A 144 1.79 -15.35 1.79
C ALA A 144 2.55 -16.68 1.89
N VAL A 145 2.07 -17.70 1.18
CA VAL A 145 2.71 -19.01 1.10
C VAL A 145 4.07 -18.93 0.40
N LEU A 146 4.15 -18.24 -0.74
CA LEU A 146 5.38 -18.11 -1.51
C LEU A 146 6.51 -17.44 -0.72
N VAL A 147 6.17 -16.42 0.06
CA VAL A 147 7.12 -15.65 0.88
C VAL A 147 7.39 -16.31 2.25
N GLY A 148 6.58 -17.31 2.64
CA GLY A 148 6.68 -17.97 3.95
C GLY A 148 6.10 -17.15 5.10
N ASN A 149 5.17 -16.23 4.83
CA ASN A 149 4.49 -15.44 5.84
C ASN A 149 3.37 -16.25 6.52
N GLU A 150 3.74 -17.06 7.51
CA GLU A 150 2.80 -17.92 8.25
C GLU A 150 1.65 -17.12 8.92
N ALA A 151 1.95 -15.95 9.47
CA ALA A 151 0.95 -15.10 10.09
C ALA A 151 -0.08 -14.60 9.06
N GLY A 152 0.40 -14.18 7.89
CA GLY A 152 -0.43 -13.79 6.75
C GLY A 152 -1.30 -14.95 6.23
N VAL A 153 -0.74 -16.16 6.13
CA VAL A 153 -1.51 -17.37 5.77
C VAL A 153 -2.64 -17.61 6.76
N ARG A 154 -2.35 -17.60 8.06
CA ARG A 154 -3.36 -17.81 9.11
C ARG A 154 -4.44 -16.74 9.07
N LEU A 155 -4.06 -15.47 8.93
CA LEU A 155 -4.98 -14.35 8.85
C LEU A 155 -5.92 -14.49 7.64
N LEU A 156 -5.38 -14.72 6.45
CA LEU A 156 -6.18 -14.82 5.22
C LEU A 156 -7.14 -16.02 5.25
N LEU A 157 -6.70 -17.18 5.72
CA LEU A 157 -7.57 -18.34 5.91
C LEU A 157 -8.68 -18.07 6.93
N HIS A 158 -8.35 -17.38 8.03
CA HIS A 158 -9.35 -16.97 9.03
C HIS A 158 -10.38 -16.00 8.47
N ARG A 159 -9.99 -15.12 7.53
CA ARG A 159 -10.87 -14.19 6.82
C ARG A 159 -11.55 -14.81 5.59
N GLY A 160 -11.43 -16.12 5.38
CA GLY A 160 -12.19 -16.87 4.37
C GLY A 160 -11.54 -16.98 2.99
N ALA A 161 -10.21 -16.82 2.89
CA ALA A 161 -9.50 -17.02 1.62
C ALA A 161 -9.65 -18.45 1.08
N ASP A 162 -9.88 -18.59 -0.23
CA ASP A 162 -9.97 -19.89 -0.90
C ASP A 162 -8.57 -20.49 -1.14
N ALA A 163 -8.21 -21.49 -0.33
CA ALA A 163 -6.96 -22.24 -0.44
C ALA A 163 -6.80 -22.98 -1.80
N ASN A 164 -7.90 -23.22 -2.52
CA ASN A 164 -7.90 -23.92 -3.80
C ASN A 164 -7.89 -22.98 -5.00
N MET A 165 -7.88 -21.66 -4.78
CA MET A 165 -7.82 -20.69 -5.86
C MET A 165 -6.60 -20.95 -6.74
N ARG A 166 -6.84 -21.03 -8.05
CA ARG A 166 -5.80 -21.25 -9.05
C ARG A 166 -5.35 -19.91 -9.61
N GLY A 167 -4.06 -19.64 -9.51
CA GLY A 167 -3.44 -18.47 -10.13
C GLY A 167 -3.27 -18.62 -11.65
N PRO A 168 -2.62 -17.65 -12.31
CA PRO A 168 -2.43 -17.63 -13.77
C PRO A 168 -1.79 -18.89 -14.37
N ASN A 169 -0.96 -19.59 -13.60
CA ASN A 169 -0.27 -20.81 -14.04
C ASN A 169 -1.05 -22.10 -13.69
N GLY A 170 -2.32 -21.98 -13.29
CA GLY A 170 -3.14 -23.10 -12.82
C GLY A 170 -2.72 -23.67 -11.46
N ARG A 171 -1.70 -23.09 -10.82
CA ARG A 171 -1.16 -23.51 -9.52
C ARG A 171 -1.99 -22.93 -8.37
N THR A 172 -2.10 -23.69 -7.29
CA THR A 172 -2.73 -23.28 -6.02
C THR A 172 -1.65 -22.87 -5.04
N ALA A 173 -2.04 -22.31 -3.89
CA ALA A 173 -1.09 -22.00 -2.82
C ALA A 173 -0.28 -23.25 -2.40
N MET A 174 -0.92 -24.41 -2.25
CA MET A 174 -0.24 -25.67 -1.93
C MET A 174 0.76 -26.14 -2.99
N HIS A 175 0.46 -25.94 -4.28
CA HIS A 175 1.42 -26.24 -5.34
C HIS A 175 2.69 -25.38 -5.24
N LEU A 176 2.61 -24.17 -4.69
CA LEU A 176 3.76 -23.30 -4.47
C LEU A 176 4.61 -23.77 -3.29
N CYS A 177 4.00 -24.27 -2.19
CA CYS A 177 4.73 -24.88 -1.06
C CYS A 177 5.66 -26.02 -1.51
N ALA A 178 5.15 -26.91 -2.38
CA ALA A 178 5.91 -28.07 -2.84
C ALA A 178 7.15 -27.68 -3.66
N CYS A 179 7.13 -26.53 -4.34
CA CYS A 179 8.28 -26.04 -5.10
C CYS A 179 9.27 -25.20 -4.27
N SER A 180 8.85 -24.63 -3.14
CA SER A 180 9.71 -23.83 -2.25
C SER A 180 10.36 -24.65 -1.12
N GLY A 181 9.84 -25.85 -0.83
CA GLY A 181 10.38 -26.78 0.17
C GLY A 181 11.78 -27.37 -0.14
N ASP A 182 12.26 -27.24 -1.37
CA ASP A 182 13.56 -27.80 -1.82
C ASP A 182 14.74 -26.82 -1.68
N LYS A 183 14.59 -25.69 -0.96
CA LYS A 183 15.66 -24.70 -0.75
C LYS A 183 16.03 -24.52 0.73
N LYS A 184 16.20 -25.61 1.47
CA LYS A 184 16.84 -25.59 2.79
C LYS A 184 18.28 -26.07 2.72
#